data_AF-R4X947-F1
#
_entry.id   AF-R4X947-F1
#
_cell.length_a   1.000
_cell.length_b   1.000
_cell.length_c   1.000
_cell.angle_alpha   90.00
_cell.angle_beta   90.00
_cell.angle_gamma   90.00
#
_symmetry.space_group_name_H-M   'P 1'
#
loop_
_entity.id
_entity.type
_entity.pdbx_description
1 polymer ?
#
loop_
_entity_poly.entity_id
_entity_poly.type
_entity_poly.pdbx_seq_one_letter_code
_entity_poly.pdbx_strand_id
1 'polypeptide(L)'
;MKEVADKYQAAFGILIFFGPQTLVQLYWLYKLYMKPNTAESEDSDAVRYAPFFILGNICIGIWMVFWNNERLDLSNIAVCINSFSHLLYVTTLLPPMNSKNALTHIVAKMFAGIGILDFFDNTASAYFVGQQPGNLVYAATLIGSVLATASSDAIMGSCVVYDLLALTAGQTGTWQQVLGLSAGITGLMTAYKIYTNNGFVKRVKDSSKDL
;
A
#
# COMPACT_ATOMS: atom_id res chain seq x y z
N MET A 1 13.60 -4.92 14.49
CA MET A 1 12.52 -5.30 13.56
C MET A 1 13.02 -6.20 12.45
N LYS A 2 14.21 -6.00 11.85
CA LYS A 2 14.85 -7.01 10.99
C LYS A 2 14.90 -8.41 11.62
N GLU A 3 15.38 -8.54 12.86
CA GLU A 3 15.35 -9.85 13.55
C GLU A 3 13.94 -10.43 13.73
N VAL A 4 12.91 -9.59 13.86
CA VAL A 4 11.51 -10.04 13.99
C VAL A 4 10.96 -10.44 12.62
N ALA A 5 11.29 -9.67 11.57
CA ALA A 5 11.01 -10.00 10.19
C ALA A 5 11.67 -11.33 9.83
N ASP A 6 12.98 -11.47 10.02
CA ASP A 6 13.74 -12.67 9.71
C ASP A 6 13.33 -13.89 10.57
N LYS A 7 12.90 -13.68 11.83
CA LYS A 7 12.52 -14.76 12.77
C LYS A 7 11.06 -15.20 12.66
N TYR A 8 10.14 -14.29 12.30
CA TYR A 8 8.69 -14.55 12.28
C TYR A 8 8.05 -14.41 10.90
N GLN A 9 8.73 -13.86 9.88
CA GLN A 9 8.32 -14.03 8.48
C GLN A 9 8.62 -15.47 8.08
N ALA A 10 7.75 -16.39 8.48
CA ALA A 10 7.55 -17.59 7.69
C ALA A 10 7.30 -17.12 6.24
N ALA A 11 7.95 -17.73 5.25
CA ALA A 11 7.79 -17.38 3.83
C ALA A 11 6.30 -17.22 3.40
N PHE A 12 5.39 -17.92 4.11
CA PHE A 12 3.94 -17.81 3.99
C PHE A 12 3.35 -16.43 4.32
N GLY A 13 3.91 -15.69 5.30
CA GLY A 13 3.45 -14.35 5.68
C GLY A 13 3.60 -13.37 4.53
N ILE A 14 4.81 -13.27 3.95
CA ILE A 14 5.11 -12.42 2.78
C ILE A 14 4.29 -12.84 1.56
N LEU A 15 4.13 -14.14 1.30
CA LEU A 15 3.34 -14.65 0.18
C LEU A 15 1.85 -14.32 0.30
N ILE A 16 1.27 -14.45 1.50
CA ILE A 16 -0.10 -14.00 1.75
C ILE A 16 -0.17 -12.46 1.65
N PHE A 17 0.91 -11.78 2.04
CA PHE A 17 0.92 -10.33 2.08
C PHE A 17 0.96 -9.68 0.68
N PHE A 18 1.97 -10.04 -0.09
CA PHE A 18 2.27 -9.45 -1.39
C PHE A 18 1.73 -10.29 -2.56
N GLY A 19 1.30 -11.53 -2.34
CA GLY A 19 0.80 -12.42 -3.39
C GLY A 19 -0.42 -11.87 -4.13
N PRO A 20 -1.52 -11.50 -3.43
CA PRO A 20 -2.69 -10.91 -4.09
C PRO A 20 -2.34 -9.65 -4.89
N GLN A 21 -1.49 -8.78 -4.33
CA GLN A 21 -1.01 -7.59 -5.01
C GLN A 21 -0.23 -7.93 -6.28
N THR A 22 0.70 -8.88 -6.20
CA THR A 22 1.52 -9.31 -7.35
C THR A 22 0.63 -9.84 -8.48
N LEU A 23 -0.40 -10.63 -8.16
CA LEU A 23 -1.36 -11.14 -9.14
C LEU A 23 -2.14 -10.00 -9.83
N VAL A 24 -2.61 -9.01 -9.06
CA VAL A 24 -3.31 -7.84 -9.63
C VAL A 24 -2.39 -7.01 -10.51
N GLN A 25 -1.13 -6.82 -10.11
CA GLN A 25 -0.12 -6.11 -10.89
C GLN A 25 0.21 -6.83 -12.21
N LEU A 26 0.36 -8.16 -12.17
CA LEU A 26 0.59 -8.97 -13.38
C LEU A 26 -0.61 -8.90 -14.31
N TYR A 27 -1.84 -8.95 -13.77
CA TYR A 27 -3.06 -8.77 -14.56
C TYR A 27 -3.15 -7.37 -15.19
N TRP A 28 -2.75 -6.33 -14.45
CA TRP A 28 -2.67 -4.97 -14.97
C TRP A 28 -1.63 -4.82 -16.10
N LEU A 29 -0.44 -5.40 -15.94
CA LEU A 29 0.58 -5.44 -17.00
C LEU A 29 0.10 -6.22 -18.23
N TYR A 30 -0.57 -7.35 -18.02
CA TYR A 30 -1.16 -8.14 -19.09
C TYR A 30 -2.18 -7.30 -19.89
N LYS A 31 -3.09 -6.59 -19.20
CA LYS A 31 -4.06 -5.69 -19.84
C LYS A 31 -3.38 -4.52 -20.55
N LEU A 32 -2.32 -3.95 -19.97
CA LEU A 32 -1.54 -2.88 -20.59
C LEU A 32 -0.85 -3.32 -21.88
N TYR A 33 -0.36 -4.56 -21.93
CA TYR A 33 0.38 -5.08 -23.08
C TYR A 33 -0.53 -5.66 -24.18
N MET A 34 -1.62 -6.33 -23.81
CA MET A 34 -2.47 -7.07 -24.76
C MET A 34 -3.58 -6.23 -25.40
N LYS A 35 -3.84 -5.02 -24.92
CA LYS A 35 -4.83 -4.15 -25.57
C LYS A 35 -4.27 -3.57 -26.87
N PRO A 36 -4.98 -3.70 -28.01
CA PRO A 36 -4.59 -3.02 -29.24
C PRO A 36 -4.58 -1.51 -29.00
N ASN A 37 -3.61 -0.80 -29.61
CA ASN A 37 -3.41 0.66 -29.58
C ASN A 37 -4.61 1.44 -30.18
N THR A 38 -5.80 1.25 -29.64
CA THR A 38 -6.96 2.10 -29.89
C THR A 38 -6.94 3.17 -28.81
N ALA A 39 -6.86 4.43 -29.21
CA ALA A 39 -6.66 5.61 -28.36
C ALA A 39 -7.85 5.89 -27.39
N GLU A 40 -8.26 4.90 -26.61
CA GLU A 40 -9.25 5.04 -25.56
C GLU A 40 -8.58 5.45 -24.23
N SER A 41 -9.28 6.28 -23.47
CA SER A 41 -8.87 6.89 -22.20
C SER A 41 -8.37 5.93 -21.11
N GLU A 42 -8.63 4.62 -21.23
CA GLU A 42 -8.10 3.62 -20.30
C GLU A 42 -6.59 3.45 -20.45
N ASP A 43 -6.12 3.46 -21.69
CA ASP A 43 -4.70 3.32 -22.02
C ASP A 43 -3.93 4.57 -21.59
N SER A 44 -4.55 5.77 -21.63
CA SER A 44 -3.86 6.99 -21.22
C SER A 44 -3.50 7.00 -19.73
N ASP A 45 -4.38 6.52 -18.86
CA ASP A 45 -4.12 6.54 -17.41
C ASP A 45 -3.12 5.45 -17.01
N ALA A 46 -3.24 4.25 -17.59
CA ALA A 46 -2.30 3.16 -17.35
C ALA A 46 -0.90 3.49 -17.88
N VAL A 47 -0.79 4.04 -19.10
CA VAL A 47 0.49 4.50 -19.66
C VAL A 47 1.08 5.66 -18.86
N ARG A 48 0.25 6.59 -18.35
CA ARG A 48 0.71 7.65 -17.44
C ARG A 48 1.23 7.12 -16.11
N TYR A 49 0.66 6.03 -15.60
CA TYR A 49 1.11 5.40 -14.36
C TYR A 49 2.35 4.52 -14.54
N ALA A 50 2.57 3.96 -15.75
CA ALA A 50 3.65 3.01 -16.01
C ALA A 50 5.06 3.47 -15.56
N PRO A 51 5.48 4.75 -15.73
CA PRO A 51 6.77 5.21 -15.20
C PRO A 51 6.90 5.09 -13.68
N PHE A 52 5.82 5.37 -12.94
CA PHE A 52 5.79 5.23 -11.48
C PHE A 52 5.83 3.76 -11.07
N PHE A 53 5.09 2.90 -11.79
CA PHE A 53 5.15 1.45 -11.58
C PHE A 53 6.57 0.90 -11.80
N ILE A 54 7.25 1.30 -12.88
CA ILE A 54 8.62 0.89 -13.17
C ILE A 54 9.57 1.38 -12.07
N LEU A 55 9.49 2.67 -11.71
CA LEU A 55 10.30 3.26 -10.65
C LEU A 55 10.13 2.49 -9.34
N GLY A 56 8.90 2.20 -8.94
CA GLY A 56 8.63 1.48 -7.70
C GLY A 56 9.24 0.09 -7.66
N ASN A 57 9.13 -0.68 -8.76
CA ASN A 57 9.76 -2.00 -8.85
C ASN A 57 11.29 -1.93 -8.82
N ILE A 58 11.90 -0.92 -9.45
CA ILE A 58 13.35 -0.68 -9.36
C ILE A 58 13.74 -0.36 -7.91
N CYS A 59 12.99 0.51 -7.24
CA CYS A 59 13.23 0.86 -5.84
C CYS A 59 13.11 -0.36 -4.91
N ILE A 60 12.11 -1.22 -5.10
CA ILE A 60 11.96 -2.46 -4.34
C ILE A 60 13.16 -3.39 -4.58
N GLY A 61 13.63 -3.51 -5.82
CA GLY A 61 14.85 -4.27 -6.15
C GLY A 61 16.10 -3.74 -5.42
N ILE A 62 16.31 -2.42 -5.45
CA ILE A 62 17.41 -1.76 -4.75
C ILE A 62 17.29 -1.94 -3.23
N TRP A 63 16.09 -1.78 -2.69
CA TRP A 63 15.78 -2.02 -1.28
C TRP A 63 16.17 -3.45 -0.88
N MET A 64 15.72 -4.47 -1.62
CA MET A 64 16.07 -5.87 -1.32
C MET A 64 17.58 -6.11 -1.28
N VAL A 65 18.33 -5.53 -2.22
CA VAL A 65 19.80 -5.65 -2.25
C VAL A 65 20.40 -5.03 -0.99
N PHE A 66 20.06 -3.78 -0.65
CA PHE A 66 20.66 -3.11 0.50
C PHE A 66 20.19 -3.68 1.84
N TRP A 67 18.93 -4.10 1.97
CA TRP A 67 18.40 -4.79 3.15
C TRP A 67 19.20 -6.06 3.47
N ASN A 68 19.44 -6.91 2.45
CA ASN A 68 20.20 -8.14 2.60
C ASN A 68 21.68 -7.91 2.91
N ASN A 69 22.24 -6.78 2.49
CA ASN A 69 23.61 -6.37 2.82
C ASN A 69 23.70 -5.54 4.12
N GLU A 70 22.64 -5.50 4.92
CA GLU A 70 22.55 -4.78 6.21
C GLU A 70 22.76 -3.26 6.10
N ARG A 71 22.66 -2.71 4.89
CA ARG A 71 22.72 -1.28 4.60
C ARG A 71 21.33 -0.67 4.66
N LEU A 72 20.72 -0.71 5.85
CA LEU A 72 19.34 -0.25 6.08
C LEU A 72 19.17 1.25 5.80
N ASP A 73 20.23 2.03 5.96
CA ASP A 73 20.34 3.44 5.59
C ASP A 73 20.08 3.66 4.10
N LEU A 74 20.78 2.91 3.23
CA LEU A 74 20.63 2.98 1.78
C LEU A 74 19.31 2.37 1.32
N SER A 75 18.89 1.29 1.97
CA SER A 75 17.59 0.66 1.77
C SER A 75 16.46 1.67 1.98
N ASN A 76 16.59 2.54 3.00
CA ASN A 76 15.59 3.55 3.31
C ASN A 76 15.46 4.62 2.23
N ILE A 77 16.55 4.97 1.55
CA ILE A 77 16.50 5.95 0.45
C ILE A 77 15.61 5.43 -0.68
N ALA A 78 15.77 4.16 -1.06
CA ALA A 78 14.95 3.55 -2.12
C ALA A 78 13.47 3.47 -1.72
N VAL A 79 13.19 3.11 -0.46
CA VAL A 79 11.83 3.11 0.09
C VAL A 79 11.23 4.51 0.06
N CYS A 80 11.93 5.53 0.55
CA CYS A 80 11.44 6.90 0.51
C CYS A 80 11.07 7.32 -0.91
N ILE A 81 11.94 7.07 -1.90
CA ILE A 81 11.66 7.40 -3.30
C ILE A 81 10.39 6.69 -3.77
N ASN A 82 10.26 5.39 -3.53
CA ASN A 82 9.07 4.59 -3.87
C ASN A 82 7.79 5.16 -3.25
N SER A 83 7.79 5.33 -1.93
CA SER A 83 6.63 5.76 -1.14
C SER A 83 6.16 7.15 -1.55
N PHE A 84 7.08 8.12 -1.62
CA PHE A 84 6.72 9.49 -2.02
C PHE A 84 6.27 9.58 -3.48
N SER A 85 6.88 8.82 -4.39
CA SER A 85 6.47 8.82 -5.81
C SER A 85 5.04 8.31 -5.98
N HIS A 86 4.69 7.20 -5.32
CA HIS A 86 3.34 6.64 -5.42
C HIS A 86 2.30 7.47 -4.67
N LEU A 87 2.62 8.01 -3.49
CA LEU A 87 1.73 8.92 -2.78
C LEU A 87 1.49 10.20 -3.57
N LEU A 88 2.53 10.79 -4.16
CA LEU A 88 2.40 11.96 -5.03
C LEU A 88 1.48 11.64 -6.21
N TYR A 89 1.69 10.52 -6.90
CA TYR A 89 0.86 10.13 -8.03
C TYR A 89 -0.61 9.98 -7.63
N VAL A 90 -0.90 9.19 -6.58
CA VAL A 90 -2.28 8.92 -6.14
C VAL A 90 -3.00 10.18 -5.64
N THR A 91 -2.27 11.12 -5.03
CA THR A 91 -2.87 12.33 -4.45
C THR A 91 -3.00 13.50 -5.41
N THR A 92 -2.18 13.56 -6.47
CA THR A 92 -2.11 14.75 -7.34
C THR A 92 -2.30 14.46 -8.83
N LEU A 93 -1.93 13.28 -9.32
CA LEU A 93 -1.90 12.97 -10.75
C LEU A 93 -2.96 11.96 -11.18
N LEU A 94 -3.44 11.14 -10.26
CA LEU A 94 -4.41 10.09 -10.53
C LEU A 94 -5.81 10.74 -10.73
N PRO A 95 -6.41 10.63 -11.94
CA PRO A 95 -7.72 11.21 -12.21
C PRO A 95 -8.85 10.50 -11.43
N PRO A 96 -10.09 11.01 -11.44
CA PRO A 96 -11.20 10.33 -10.78
C PRO A 96 -11.46 8.91 -11.34
N MET A 97 -11.80 7.99 -10.44
CA MET A 97 -12.04 6.60 -10.78
C MET A 97 -13.34 6.39 -11.56
N ASN A 98 -13.24 5.67 -12.68
CA ASN A 98 -14.35 5.18 -13.49
C ASN A 98 -14.15 3.69 -13.83
N SER A 99 -15.07 3.08 -14.58
CA SER A 99 -14.99 1.64 -14.91
C SER A 99 -13.79 1.27 -15.78
N LYS A 100 -13.28 2.23 -16.58
CA LYS A 100 -12.12 2.02 -17.44
C LYS A 100 -10.83 2.02 -16.60
N ASN A 101 -10.57 3.05 -15.81
CA ASN A 101 -9.30 3.17 -15.06
C ASN A 101 -9.30 2.48 -13.67
N ALA A 102 -10.36 1.76 -13.31
CA ALA A 102 -10.50 1.10 -12.00
C ALA A 102 -9.30 0.20 -11.65
N LEU A 103 -8.78 -0.57 -12.61
CA LEU A 103 -7.63 -1.45 -12.36
C LEU A 103 -6.35 -0.66 -12.05
N THR A 104 -6.09 0.43 -12.78
CA THR A 104 -4.97 1.34 -12.51
C THR A 104 -5.12 1.97 -11.12
N HIS A 105 -6.34 2.36 -10.71
CA HIS A 105 -6.58 2.85 -9.36
C HIS A 105 -6.24 1.82 -8.27
N ILE A 106 -6.64 0.57 -8.46
CA ILE A 106 -6.34 -0.51 -7.52
C ILE A 106 -4.83 -0.67 -7.40
N VAL A 107 -4.12 -0.85 -8.52
CA VAL A 107 -2.67 -1.04 -8.52
C VAL A 107 -1.94 0.15 -7.91
N ALA A 108 -2.26 1.38 -8.36
CA ALA A 108 -1.58 2.58 -7.90
C ALA A 108 -1.75 2.81 -6.40
N LYS A 109 -2.95 2.56 -5.86
CA LYS A 109 -3.23 2.72 -4.43
C LYS A 109 -2.66 1.60 -3.58
N MET A 110 -2.60 0.35 -4.09
CA MET A 110 -1.92 -0.72 -3.38
C MET A 110 -0.42 -0.43 -3.24
N PHE A 111 0.23 0.08 -4.29
CA PHE A 111 1.63 0.54 -4.22
C PHE A 111 1.80 1.70 -3.24
N ALA A 112 0.91 2.69 -3.27
CA ALA A 112 0.97 3.82 -2.35
C ALA A 112 0.75 3.39 -0.89
N GLY A 113 -0.19 2.48 -0.64
CA GLY A 113 -0.47 1.88 0.67
C GLY A 113 0.76 1.18 1.23
N ILE A 114 1.30 0.20 0.50
CA ILE A 114 2.53 -0.48 0.91
C ILE A 114 3.71 0.49 1.05
N GLY A 115 3.78 1.52 0.21
CA GLY A 115 4.75 2.58 0.39
C GLY A 115 4.66 3.27 1.76
N ILE A 116 3.46 3.46 2.32
CA ILE A 116 3.29 3.99 3.68
C ILE A 116 3.87 3.01 4.70
N LEU A 117 3.51 1.73 4.61
CA LEU A 117 4.02 0.68 5.49
C LEU A 117 5.54 0.61 5.45
N ASP A 118 6.11 0.49 4.26
CA ASP A 118 7.55 0.37 4.02
C ASP A 118 8.29 1.60 4.55
N PHE A 119 7.75 2.80 4.33
CA PHE A 119 8.37 4.03 4.84
C PHE A 119 8.53 3.99 6.35
N PHE A 120 7.47 3.63 7.09
CA PHE A 120 7.54 3.56 8.55
C PHE A 120 8.40 2.39 9.03
N ASP A 121 8.20 1.19 8.49
CA ASP A 121 8.91 -0.02 8.94
C ASP A 121 10.42 0.06 8.64
N ASN A 122 10.78 0.51 7.45
CA ASN A 122 12.17 0.65 7.06
C ASN A 122 12.85 1.83 7.76
N THR A 123 12.17 2.97 7.95
CA THR A 123 12.75 4.11 8.70
C THR A 123 12.99 3.72 10.17
N ALA A 124 12.02 3.04 10.80
CA ALA A 124 12.18 2.55 12.16
C ALA A 124 13.32 1.52 12.27
N SER A 125 13.43 0.61 11.30
CA SER A 125 14.52 -0.37 11.23
C SER A 125 15.88 0.25 10.98
N ALA A 126 15.97 1.33 10.21
CA ALA A 126 17.24 1.99 9.89
C ALA A 126 17.74 2.91 11.03
N TYR A 127 16.86 3.63 11.71
CA TYR A 127 17.27 4.73 12.60
C TYR A 127 16.80 4.63 14.05
N PHE A 128 15.85 3.74 14.36
CA PHE A 128 15.24 3.63 15.70
C PHE A 128 15.38 2.21 16.29
N VAL A 129 16.47 1.53 15.97
CA VAL A 129 16.74 0.16 16.45
C VAL A 129 16.78 0.13 17.98
N GLY A 130 16.02 -0.81 18.57
CA GLY A 130 15.95 -1.01 20.01
C GLY A 130 15.12 0.04 20.77
N GLN A 131 14.55 1.02 20.08
CA GLN A 131 13.71 2.04 20.70
C GLN A 131 12.24 1.60 20.72
N GLN A 132 11.60 1.76 21.87
CA GLN A 132 10.16 1.55 22.00
C GLN A 132 9.41 2.83 21.62
N PRO A 133 8.29 2.73 20.89
CA PRO A 133 7.45 3.89 20.59
C PRO A 133 6.94 4.57 21.87
N GLY A 134 7.09 5.89 21.92
CA GLY A 134 6.57 6.71 23.01
C GLY A 134 5.11 7.11 22.82
N ASN A 135 4.53 7.78 23.83
CA ASN A 135 3.12 8.23 23.81
C ASN A 135 2.79 9.11 22.59
N LEU A 136 3.74 9.91 22.11
CA LEU A 136 3.55 10.73 20.91
C LEU A 136 3.38 9.85 19.66
N VAL A 137 4.17 8.78 19.52
CA VAL A 137 4.06 7.84 18.40
C VAL A 137 2.74 7.08 18.47
N TYR A 138 2.30 6.70 19.66
CA TYR A 138 0.98 6.09 19.86
C TYR A 138 -0.16 7.00 19.41
N ALA A 139 -0.18 8.24 19.90
CA ALA A 139 -1.20 9.22 19.54
C ALA A 139 -1.16 9.55 18.03
N ALA A 140 0.04 9.75 17.48
CA ALA A 140 0.22 10.05 16.06
C ALA A 140 -0.25 8.89 15.16
N THR A 141 -0.01 7.64 15.56
CA THR A 141 -0.45 6.47 14.78
C THR A 141 -1.97 6.35 14.78
N LEU A 142 -2.61 6.50 15.94
CA LEU A 142 -4.06 6.44 16.07
C LEU A 142 -4.73 7.58 15.28
N ILE A 143 -4.31 8.83 15.53
CA ILE A 143 -4.90 10.00 14.88
C ILE A 143 -4.58 9.99 13.38
N GLY A 144 -3.33 9.72 13.02
CA GLY A 144 -2.86 9.70 11.64
C GLY A 144 -3.58 8.65 10.80
N SER A 145 -3.78 7.43 11.33
CA SER A 145 -4.50 6.38 10.61
C SER A 145 -5.99 6.71 10.42
N VAL A 146 -6.65 7.27 11.44
CA VAL A 146 -8.03 7.76 11.34
C VAL A 146 -8.14 8.87 10.31
N LEU A 147 -7.26 9.87 10.33
CA LEU A 147 -7.27 10.97 9.39
C LEU A 147 -6.97 10.51 7.96
N ALA A 148 -5.97 9.65 7.77
CA ALA A 148 -5.63 9.08 6.47
C ALA A 148 -6.79 8.25 5.90
N THR A 149 -7.47 7.48 6.75
CA THR A 149 -8.67 6.74 6.34
C THR A 149 -9.82 7.69 6.05
N ALA A 150 -10.03 8.74 6.84
CA ALA A 150 -11.10 9.71 6.64
C ALA A 150 -10.96 10.50 5.33
N SER A 151 -9.74 10.92 4.99
CA SER A 151 -9.45 11.74 3.82
C SER A 151 -9.31 10.96 2.51
N SER A 152 -9.24 9.63 2.56
CA SER A 152 -9.04 8.78 1.38
C SER A 152 -10.29 7.98 1.00
N ASP A 153 -10.28 7.32 -0.15
CA ASP A 153 -11.35 6.39 -0.53
C ASP A 153 -11.17 4.99 0.09
N ALA A 154 -12.16 4.13 -0.14
CA ALA A 154 -12.19 2.80 0.45
C ALA A 154 -11.00 1.91 0.06
N ILE A 155 -10.41 2.07 -1.12
CA ILE A 155 -9.26 1.25 -1.54
C ILE A 155 -8.04 1.62 -0.69
N MET A 156 -7.76 2.92 -0.58
CA MET A 156 -6.64 3.40 0.23
C MET A 156 -6.88 3.16 1.74
N GLY A 157 -8.10 3.37 2.22
CA GLY A 157 -8.48 3.03 3.60
C GLY A 157 -8.27 1.54 3.91
N SER A 158 -8.59 0.65 2.96
CA SER A 158 -8.32 -0.78 3.12
C SER A 158 -6.83 -1.08 3.23
N CYS A 159 -5.98 -0.36 2.50
CA CYS A 159 -4.52 -0.48 2.63
C CYS A 159 -4.05 -0.04 4.02
N VAL A 160 -4.52 1.09 4.54
CA VAL A 160 -4.16 1.55 5.89
C VAL A 160 -4.55 0.53 6.97
N VAL A 161 -5.76 -0.03 6.89
CA VAL A 161 -6.21 -1.10 7.80
C VAL A 161 -5.28 -2.30 7.73
N TYR A 162 -4.96 -2.70 6.52
CA TYR A 162 -4.12 -3.84 6.24
C TYR A 162 -2.69 -3.66 6.79
N ASP A 163 -2.09 -2.49 6.58
CA ASP A 163 -0.76 -2.13 7.09
C ASP A 163 -0.71 -2.17 8.62
N LEU A 164 -1.76 -1.64 9.28
CA LEU A 164 -1.86 -1.69 10.74
C LEU A 164 -2.00 -3.11 11.27
N LEU A 165 -2.74 -3.98 10.58
CA LEU A 165 -2.84 -5.40 10.93
C LEU A 165 -1.50 -6.11 10.75
N ALA A 166 -0.77 -5.81 9.67
CA ALA A 166 0.60 -6.30 9.44
C ALA A 166 1.50 -5.96 10.62
N LEU A 167 1.54 -4.68 10.97
CA LEU A 167 2.35 -4.18 12.07
C LEU A 167 1.91 -4.81 13.39
N THR A 168 0.61 -4.99 13.62
CA THR A 168 0.09 -5.63 14.85
C THR A 168 0.60 -7.06 15.02
N ALA A 169 0.70 -7.83 13.93
CA ALA A 169 1.07 -9.24 13.98
C ALA A 169 2.51 -9.48 14.48
N GLY A 170 3.41 -8.52 14.28
CA GLY A 170 4.82 -8.61 14.68
C GLY A 170 5.17 -7.99 16.03
N GLN A 171 4.19 -7.43 16.75
CA GLN A 171 4.42 -6.59 17.95
C GLN A 171 3.82 -7.21 19.20
N THR A 172 4.24 -6.75 20.38
CA THR A 172 3.69 -7.16 21.68
C THR A 172 3.45 -5.95 22.58
N GLY A 173 2.71 -6.16 23.68
CA GLY A 173 2.48 -5.13 24.71
C GLY A 173 1.59 -3.97 24.24
N THR A 174 1.82 -2.77 24.80
CA THR A 174 1.01 -1.58 24.52
C THR A 174 1.02 -1.19 23.04
N TRP A 175 2.15 -1.35 22.36
CA TRP A 175 2.26 -0.98 20.95
C TRP A 175 1.35 -1.84 20.07
N GLN A 176 1.31 -3.14 20.31
CA GLN A 176 0.38 -4.06 19.64
C GLN A 176 -1.08 -3.66 19.86
N GLN A 177 -1.44 -3.25 21.08
CA GLN A 177 -2.80 -2.81 21.41
C GLN A 177 -3.19 -1.53 20.67
N VAL A 178 -2.27 -0.55 20.58
CA VAL A 178 -2.50 0.71 19.86
C VAL A 178 -2.67 0.45 18.37
N LEU A 179 -1.82 -0.39 17.77
CA LEU A 179 -1.92 -0.77 16.35
C LEU A 179 -3.25 -1.51 16.08
N GLY A 180 -3.60 -2.49 16.91
CA GLY A 180 -4.83 -3.25 16.78
C GLY A 180 -6.09 -2.38 16.95
N LEU A 181 -6.09 -1.45 17.91
CA LEU A 181 -7.18 -0.49 18.08
C LEU A 181 -7.30 0.43 16.86
N SER A 182 -6.17 0.94 16.37
CA SER A 182 -6.12 1.77 15.16
C SER A 182 -6.67 1.02 13.95
N ALA A 183 -6.29 -0.25 13.77
CA ALA A 183 -6.80 -1.12 12.71
C ALA A 183 -8.31 -1.34 12.84
N GLY A 184 -8.82 -1.55 14.06
CA GLY A 184 -10.26 -1.73 14.31
C GLY A 184 -11.08 -0.48 13.94
N ILE A 185 -10.65 0.70 14.38
CA ILE A 185 -11.35 1.97 14.12
C ILE A 185 -11.34 2.29 12.62
N THR A 186 -10.15 2.25 12.00
CA THR A 186 -10.01 2.49 10.55
C THR A 186 -10.74 1.43 9.72
N GLY A 187 -10.80 0.19 10.20
CA GLY A 187 -11.54 -0.91 9.59
C GLY A 187 -13.04 -0.63 9.55
N LEU A 188 -13.61 -0.22 10.68
CA LEU A 188 -15.03 0.17 10.76
C LEU A 188 -15.34 1.36 9.84
N MET A 189 -14.47 2.37 9.80
CA MET A 189 -14.63 3.53 8.91
C MET A 189 -14.57 3.13 7.43
N THR A 190 -13.61 2.26 7.06
CA THR A 190 -13.48 1.76 5.70
C THR A 190 -14.69 0.91 5.30
N ALA A 191 -15.15 0.03 6.18
CA ALA A 191 -16.36 -0.77 5.97
C ALA A 191 -17.60 0.13 5.79
N TYR A 192 -17.73 1.18 6.60
CA TYR A 192 -18.80 2.17 6.46
C TYR A 192 -18.74 2.89 5.10
N LYS A 193 -17.55 3.27 4.64
CA LYS A 193 -17.36 3.85 3.30
C LYS A 193 -17.74 2.87 2.19
N ILE A 194 -17.40 1.60 2.31
CA ILE A 194 -17.81 0.57 1.33
C ILE A 194 -19.33 0.42 1.32
N TYR A 195 -19.96 0.36 2.50
CA TYR A 195 -21.41 0.19 2.64
C TYR A 195 -22.20 1.38 2.08
N THR A 196 -21.77 2.60 2.39
CA THR A 196 -22.45 3.83 1.93
C THR A 196 -22.15 4.17 0.47
N ASN A 197 -20.96 3.80 -0.02
CA ASN A 197 -20.56 4.04 -1.39
C ASN A 197 -20.98 2.86 -2.29
N ASN A 198 -22.30 2.70 -2.45
CA ASN A 198 -22.95 1.71 -3.34
C ASN A 198 -22.42 1.73 -4.79
N GLY A 199 -21.70 2.78 -5.19
CA GLY A 199 -21.06 2.90 -6.49
C GLY A 199 -19.85 1.99 -6.71
N PHE A 200 -19.13 1.54 -5.66
CA PHE A 200 -17.99 0.61 -5.85
C PHE A 200 -18.48 -0.79 -6.21
N VAL A 201 -19.41 -1.34 -5.42
CA VAL A 201 -20.03 -2.66 -5.68
C VAL A 201 -20.76 -2.66 -7.02
N LYS A 202 -21.45 -1.56 -7.36
CA LYS A 202 -22.16 -1.44 -8.65
C LYS A 202 -21.18 -1.33 -9.84
N ARG A 203 -20.13 -0.50 -9.76
CA ARG A 203 -19.14 -0.33 -10.85
C ARG A 203 -18.26 -1.55 -11.08
N VAL A 204 -17.84 -2.26 -10.02
CA VAL A 204 -17.08 -3.52 -10.14
C VAL A 204 -17.95 -4.63 -10.75
N LYS A 205 -19.22 -4.70 -10.33
CA LYS A 205 -20.20 -5.67 -10.87
C LYS A 205 -20.59 -5.39 -12.33
N ASP A 206 -20.47 -4.15 -12.79
CA ASP A 206 -20.66 -3.81 -14.19
C ASP A 206 -19.40 -4.12 -15.01
N SER A 207 -18.18 -3.82 -14.52
CA SER A 207 -16.93 -4.24 -15.17
C SER A 207 -16.73 -5.76 -15.28
N SER A 208 -17.35 -6.56 -14.40
CA SER A 208 -17.28 -8.03 -14.48
C SER A 208 -18.24 -8.63 -15.51
N LYS A 209 -19.16 -7.86 -16.08
CA LYS A 209 -20.07 -8.30 -17.16
C LYS A 209 -19.48 -8.09 -18.56
N ASP A 210 -18.40 -7.30 -18.64
CA ASP A 210 -17.63 -7.06 -19.86
C ASP A 210 -16.40 -7.99 -19.99
N LEU A 211 -16.32 -9.02 -19.14
CA LEU A 211 -15.37 -10.14 -19.18
C LEU A 211 -16.07 -11.39 -19.73
#